data_AF-A0A4Q2RDD3-F1
#
_entry.id   AF-A0A4Q2RDD3-F1
#
_cell.length_a   1.000
_cell.length_b   1.000
_cell.length_c   1.000
_cell.angle_alpha   90.00
_cell.angle_beta   90.00
_cell.angle_gamma   90.00
#
_symmetry.space_group_name_H-M   'P 1'
#
loop_
_entity.id
_entity.type
_entity.pdbx_description
1 polymer ?
#
loop_
_entity_poly.entity_id
_entity_poly.type
_entity_poly.pdbx_seq_one_letter_code
_entity_poly.pdbx_strand_id
1 'polypeptide(L)'
;MTVRVHPYDDQPPRRPRPTVEKTVTPLRTISLDGKRELRLSTVTSSRGESVALRVYVRDHLGELISPGHPLCIYRDQIPGVVAALTEAAAIFNTRADGSTRAVLPRS
;
A
#
# COMPACT_ATOMS: atom_id res chain seq x y z
N MET A 1 -46.44 37.75 -0.27
CA MET A 1 -45.17 37.02 -0.09
C MET A 1 -45.45 35.83 0.80
N THR A 2 -45.19 34.60 0.34
CA THR A 2 -45.57 33.38 1.08
C THR A 2 -44.31 32.58 1.36
N VAL A 3 -43.85 32.59 2.61
CA VAL A 3 -42.67 31.85 3.07
C VAL A 3 -43.07 30.39 3.21
N ARG A 4 -42.46 29.49 2.43
CA ARG A 4 -42.54 28.04 2.66
C ARG A 4 -41.42 27.66 3.62
N VAL A 5 -41.77 27.35 4.86
CA VAL A 5 -40.86 26.73 5.83
C VAL A 5 -40.88 25.22 5.57
N HIS A 6 -39.75 24.66 5.13
CA HIS A 6 -39.56 23.22 5.15
C HIS A 6 -39.38 22.78 6.62
N PRO A 7 -40.19 21.87 7.16
CA PRO A 7 -39.90 21.29 8.46
C PRO A 7 -38.58 20.53 8.35
N TYR A 8 -37.69 20.76 9.31
CA TYR A 8 -36.49 19.96 9.48
C TYR A 8 -36.93 18.50 9.66
N ASP A 9 -36.44 17.62 8.79
CA ASP A 9 -36.52 16.18 9.03
C ASP A 9 -35.67 15.86 10.26
N ASP A 10 -36.34 15.41 11.32
CA ASP A 10 -35.75 14.63 12.41
C ASP A 10 -35.13 13.36 11.82
N GLN A 11 -33.92 13.47 11.25
CA GLN A 11 -33.16 12.28 10.90
C GLN A 11 -32.77 11.59 12.21
N PRO A 12 -33.24 10.36 12.49
CA PRO A 12 -32.82 9.63 13.67
C PRO A 12 -31.29 9.46 13.66
N PRO A 13 -30.64 9.41 14.84
CA PRO A 13 -29.19 9.27 14.91
C PRO A 13 -28.76 8.05 14.10
N ARG A 14 -27.87 8.27 13.12
CA ARG A 14 -27.30 7.18 12.33
C ARG A 14 -26.72 6.16 13.30
N ARG A 15 -27.19 4.91 13.25
CA ARG A 15 -26.55 3.81 14.00
C ARG A 15 -25.06 3.83 13.64
N PRO A 16 -24.13 3.85 14.62
CA PRO A 16 -22.72 3.76 14.33
C PRO A 16 -22.48 2.48 13.53
N ARG A 17 -21.98 2.63 12.31
CA ARG A 17 -21.59 1.47 11.51
C ARG A 17 -20.45 0.77 12.26
N PRO A 18 -20.49 -0.56 12.42
CA PRO A 18 -19.41 -1.28 13.07
C PRO A 18 -18.09 -0.92 12.39
N THR A 19 -17.18 -0.31 13.15
CA THR A 19 -15.80 -0.05 12.73
C THR A 19 -15.16 -1.41 12.47
N VAL A 20 -14.77 -1.66 11.22
CA VAL A 20 -14.03 -2.87 10.87
C VAL A 20 -12.70 -2.80 11.60
N GLU A 21 -12.55 -3.60 12.65
CA GLU A 21 -11.30 -3.72 13.38
C GLU A 21 -10.21 -4.17 12.40
N LYS A 22 -9.18 -3.34 12.31
CA LYS A 22 -8.03 -3.57 11.44
C LYS A 22 -6.79 -3.48 12.31
N THR A 23 -6.17 -4.62 12.57
CA THR A 23 -4.91 -4.69 13.31
C THR A 23 -3.76 -4.64 12.32
N VAL A 24 -2.81 -3.75 12.56
CA VAL A 24 -1.60 -3.61 11.74
C VAL A 24 -0.39 -3.92 12.62
N THR A 25 0.35 -4.97 12.31
CA THR A 25 1.54 -5.37 13.05
C THR A 25 2.79 -5.14 12.19
N PRO A 26 3.75 -4.31 12.63
CA PRO A 26 4.98 -4.07 11.87
C PRO A 26 5.82 -5.34 11.79
N LEU A 27 6.38 -5.61 10.61
CA LEU A 27 7.27 -6.75 10.37
C LEU A 27 8.72 -6.32 10.18
N ARG A 28 8.98 -5.45 9.19
CA ARG A 28 10.35 -5.07 8.82
C ARG A 28 10.38 -3.69 8.18
N THR A 29 11.45 -2.96 8.44
CA THR A 29 11.78 -1.70 7.76
C THR A 29 13.04 -1.89 6.94
N ILE A 30 13.03 -1.42 5.70
CA ILE A 30 14.15 -1.46 4.76
C ILE A 30 14.45 -0.02 4.37
N SER A 31 15.66 0.46 4.63
CA SER A 31 16.10 1.77 4.12
C SER A 31 16.33 1.65 2.61
N LEU A 32 15.66 2.49 1.83
CA LEU A 32 15.85 2.56 0.37
C LEU A 32 16.95 3.57 0.03
N ASP A 33 16.98 4.70 0.73
CA ASP A 33 18.03 5.71 0.68
C ASP A 33 17.98 6.60 1.95
N GLY A 34 18.78 7.66 2.01
CA GLY A 34 18.84 8.57 3.16
C GLY A 34 17.54 9.33 3.48
N LYS A 35 16.51 9.26 2.63
CA LYS A 35 15.22 9.94 2.81
C LYS A 35 14.01 9.00 2.69
N ARG A 36 14.17 7.75 2.28
CA ARG A 36 13.06 6.84 1.99
C ARG A 36 13.21 5.50 2.69
N GLU A 37 12.10 4.99 3.22
CA GLU A 37 12.01 3.68 3.87
C GLU A 37 10.86 2.88 3.27
N LEU A 38 11.07 1.58 3.03
CA LEU A 38 10.01 0.63 2.74
C LEU A 38 9.67 -0.13 4.02
N ARG A 39 8.41 -0.04 4.47
CA ARG A 39 7.91 -0.77 5.64
C ARG A 39 6.99 -1.89 5.22
N LEU A 40 7.23 -3.06 5.79
CA LEU A 40 6.41 -4.26 5.68
C LEU A 40 5.65 -4.42 7.00
N SER A 41 4.36 -4.69 6.91
CA SER A 41 3.50 -5.02 8.05
C SER A 41 2.53 -6.13 7.68
N THR A 42 2.08 -6.92 8.67
CA THR A 42 0.86 -7.71 8.51
C THR A 42 -0.35 -6.83 8.80
N VAL A 43 -1.41 -7.08 8.06
CA VAL A 43 -2.70 -6.44 8.21
C VAL A 43 -3.73 -7.54 8.37
N THR A 44 -4.30 -7.63 9.57
CA THR A 44 -5.38 -8.55 9.89
C THR A 44 -6.69 -7.78 9.91
N SER A 45 -7.66 -8.27 9.15
CA SER A 45 -9.00 -7.69 9.05
C SER A 45 -10.06 -8.79 8.94
N SER A 46 -11.33 -8.41 8.92
CA SER A 46 -12.44 -9.34 8.64
C SER A 46 -12.36 -10.04 7.28
N ARG A 47 -11.54 -9.53 6.34
CA ARG A 47 -11.30 -10.13 5.02
C ARG A 47 -10.11 -11.10 5.01
N GLY A 48 -9.46 -11.30 6.15
CA GLY A 48 -8.27 -12.15 6.29
C GLY A 48 -6.99 -11.36 6.54
N GLU A 49 -5.88 -12.09 6.48
CA GLU A 49 -4.52 -11.59 6.68
C GLU A 49 -3.85 -11.25 5.34
N SER A 50 -3.15 -10.13 5.31
CA SER A 50 -2.36 -9.69 4.16
C SER A 50 -1.04 -9.07 4.60
N VAL A 51 -0.04 -9.10 3.74
CA VAL A 51 1.19 -8.33 3.92
C VAL A 51 1.02 -6.99 3.21
N ALA A 52 1.18 -5.89 3.94
CA ALA A 52 1.15 -4.54 3.40
C ALA A 52 2.58 -4.02 3.23
N LEU A 53 2.88 -3.51 2.04
CA LEU A 53 4.10 -2.81 1.71
C LEU A 53 3.78 -1.32 1.55
N ARG A 54 4.50 -0.47 2.28
CA ARG A 54 4.29 0.99 2.22
C ARG A 54 5.62 1.72 2.20
N VAL A 55 5.76 2.64 1.25
CA VAL A 55 6.90 3.56 1.17
C VAL A 55 6.63 4.77 2.05
N TYR A 56 7.61 5.12 2.87
CA TYR A 56 7.68 6.33 3.67
C TYR A 56 8.80 7.22 3.12
N VAL A 57 8.55 8.53 3.09
CA VAL A 57 9.49 9.56 2.67
C VAL A 57 9.64 10.52 3.83
N ARG A 58 10.88 10.90 4.12
CA ARG A 58 11.21 11.92 5.11
C ARG A 58 10.93 13.30 4.51
N ASP A 59 10.08 14.08 5.15
CA ASP A 59 9.78 15.44 4.72
C ASP A 59 10.89 16.43 5.13
N HIS A 60 10.66 17.72 4.87
CA HIS A 60 11.61 18.79 5.18
C HIS A 60 11.79 19.05 6.68
N LEU A 61 10.87 18.58 7.52
CA LEU A 61 10.95 18.65 8.98
C LEU A 61 11.62 17.41 9.58
N GLY A 62 11.92 16.40 8.75
CA GLY A 62 12.53 15.15 9.19
C GLY A 62 11.51 14.06 9.54
N GLU A 63 10.22 14.30 9.31
CA GLU A 63 9.11 13.40 9.65
C GLU A 63 8.84 12.41 8.52
N LEU A 64 8.49 11.17 8.87
CA LEU A 64 8.21 10.11 7.90
C LEU A 64 6.73 10.13 7.48
N ILE A 65 6.48 10.58 6.26
CA ILE A 65 5.16 10.60 5.64
C ILE A 65 5.02 9.50 4.59
N SER A 66 3.85 8.89 4.46
CA SER A 66 3.59 7.93 3.38
C SER A 66 2.70 8.59 2.30
N PRO A 67 3.23 8.89 1.12
CA PRO A 67 2.48 9.66 0.10
C PRO A 67 1.38 8.86 -0.61
N GLY A 68 1.20 7.56 -0.32
CA GLY A 68 0.26 6.70 -1.05
C GLY A 68 -0.40 5.61 -0.21
N HIS A 69 -1.24 4.82 -0.88
CA HIS A 69 -1.86 3.62 -0.33
C HIS A 69 -0.84 2.47 -0.25
N PRO A 70 -0.99 1.54 0.72
CA PRO A 70 -0.11 0.40 0.80
C PRO A 70 -0.46 -0.61 -0.30
N LEU A 71 0.54 -1.28 -0.85
CA LEU A 71 0.31 -2.49 -1.65
C LEU A 71 0.02 -3.64 -0.68
N CYS A 72 -1.21 -4.13 -0.68
CA CYS A 72 -1.59 -5.30 0.11
C CYS A 72 -1.50 -6.57 -0.75
N ILE A 73 -0.76 -7.56 -0.27
CA ILE A 73 -0.56 -8.86 -0.90
C ILE A 73 -1.18 -9.92 0.00
N TYR A 74 -2.16 -10.65 -0.51
CA TYR A 74 -2.76 -11.77 0.22
C TYR A 74 -1.86 -13.00 0.15
N ARG A 75 -2.03 -13.92 1.10
CA ARG A 75 -1.15 -15.08 1.28
C ARG A 75 -0.98 -15.93 0.02
N ASP A 76 -2.05 -16.13 -0.75
CA ASP A 76 -2.08 -16.86 -2.00
C ASP A 76 -1.30 -16.17 -3.14
N GLN A 77 -1.13 -14.84 -3.05
CA GLN A 77 -0.43 -14.03 -4.05
C GLN A 77 1.07 -13.93 -3.79
N ILE A 78 1.53 -14.19 -2.56
CA ILE A 78 2.95 -14.04 -2.17
C ILE A 78 3.90 -14.80 -3.10
N PRO A 79 3.69 -16.09 -3.43
CA PRO A 79 4.60 -16.82 -4.30
C PRO A 79 4.74 -16.18 -5.69
N GLY A 80 3.63 -15.71 -6.27
CA GLY A 80 3.61 -15.05 -7.58
C GLY A 80 4.32 -13.70 -7.56
N VAL A 81 4.11 -12.89 -6.50
CA VAL A 81 4.81 -11.61 -6.35
C VAL A 81 6.31 -11.81 -6.17
N VAL A 82 6.72 -12.80 -5.37
CA VAL A 82 8.14 -13.13 -5.19
C VAL A 82 8.77 -13.54 -6.53
N ALA A 83 8.13 -14.44 -7.28
CA ALA A 83 8.61 -14.85 -8.60
C ALA A 83 8.77 -13.67 -9.55
N ALA A 84 7.77 -12.78 -9.64
CA ALA A 84 7.81 -11.61 -10.50
C ALA A 84 8.93 -10.62 -10.10
N LEU A 85 9.15 -10.41 -8.79
CA LEU A 85 10.23 -9.55 -8.31
C LEU A 85 11.61 -10.16 -8.54
N THR A 86 11.75 -11.47 -8.42
CA THR A 86 12.99 -12.19 -8.74
C THR A 86 13.32 -12.06 -10.24
N GLU A 87 12.33 -12.24 -11.11
CA GLU A 87 12.52 -12.06 -12.55
C GLU A 87 12.89 -10.60 -12.90
N ALA A 88 12.21 -9.63 -12.30
CA ALA A 88 12.54 -8.22 -12.47
C ALA A 88 13.98 -7.91 -12.03
N ALA A 89 14.42 -8.45 -10.89
CA ALA A 89 15.78 -8.27 -10.40
C ALA A 89 16.82 -8.86 -11.38
N ALA A 90 16.55 -10.03 -11.95
CA ALA A 90 17.42 -10.62 -12.96
C ALA A 90 17.57 -9.71 -14.20
N ILE A 91 16.46 -9.14 -14.69
CA ILE A 91 16.47 -8.22 -15.84
C ILE A 91 17.32 -6.97 -15.57
N PHE A 92 17.17 -6.35 -14.39
CA PHE A 92 17.91 -5.12 -14.07
C PHE A 92 19.40 -5.38 -13.82
N ASN A 93 19.75 -6.48 -13.15
CA ASN A 93 21.15 -6.82 -12.90
C ASN A 93 21.89 -7.19 -14.18
N THR A 94 21.24 -7.90 -15.11
CA THR A 94 21.83 -8.24 -16.43
C THR A 94 22.17 -6.99 -17.25
N ARG A 95 21.43 -5.88 -17.07
CA ARG A 95 21.71 -4.59 -17.75
C ARG A 95 22.88 -3.81 -17.14
N ALA A 96 23.20 -4.05 -15.87
CA ALA A 96 24.26 -3.34 -15.17
C ALA A 96 25.68 -3.84 -15.56
N ASP A 97 25.79 -5.08 -16.05
CA ASP A 97 27.07 -5.70 -16.46
C ASP A 97 27.48 -5.38 -17.91
N GLY A 98 26.87 -4.38 -18.55
CA GLY A 98 27.37 -3.77 -19.79
C GLY A 98 27.31 -4.62 -21.06
N SER A 99 26.67 -5.79 -21.06
CA SER A 99 26.60 -6.65 -22.24
C SER A 99 25.30 -7.44 -22.33
N THR A 100 24.20 -6.80 -22.75
CA THR A 100 23.16 -7.45 -23.57
C THR A 100 22.10 -6.45 -24.03
N ARG A 101 21.82 -6.47 -25.34
CA ARG A 101 20.64 -5.82 -25.93
C ARG A 101 19.39 -6.50 -25.37
N ALA A 102 18.58 -5.78 -24.62
CA ALA A 102 17.26 -6.25 -24.20
C ALA A 102 16.34 -6.40 -25.42
N VAL A 103 16.06 -7.63 -25.83
CA VAL A 103 14.95 -7.95 -26.74
C VAL A 103 13.74 -8.21 -25.86
N LEU A 104 12.76 -7.30 -25.86
CA LEU A 104 11.46 -7.56 -25.26
C LEU A 104 10.69 -8.52 -26.18
N PRO A 105 10.06 -9.59 -25.65
CA PRO A 105 9.10 -10.37 -26.42
C PRO A 105 7.89 -9.50 -26.74
N ARG A 106 7.52 -9.44 -28.03
CA ARG A 106 6.26 -8.82 -28.47
C ARG A 106 5.11 -9.76 -28.12
N SER A 107 4.14 -9.29 -27.36
CA SER A 107 2.83 -9.93 -27.18
C SER A 107 1.78 -8.85 -27.05
#